data_AF-R7RX41-F1
#
_entry.id   AF-R7RX41-F1
#
_cell.length_a   1.000
_cell.length_b   1.000
_cell.length_c   1.000
_cell.angle_alpha   90.00
_cell.angle_beta   90.00
_cell.angle_gamma   90.00
#
_symmetry.space_group_name_H-M   'P 1'
#
loop_
_entity.id
_entity.type
_entity.pdbx_description
1 polymer ?
#
loop_
_entity_poly.entity_id
_entity_poly.type
_entity_poly.pdbx_seq_one_letter_code
_entity_poly.pdbx_strand_id
1 'polypeptide(L)'
;MSTPSTSTPSSSSSSSVPPEQFKAIVRQEEDRLRKMHPTPEDIPGCMTVFDDFLKCNLLGNQFRSLWRYGQSANCTTKLQDFKFCMSIARLEPDEKREVWIQRRAEWWARRRTGVSSENVWEARGEPIKDYPPPMDAETLEALRVGSIQSATIE
;
A
#
# COMPACT_ATOMS: atom_id res chain seq x y z
N MET A 1 -29.68 -32.50 32.45
CA MET A 1 -28.67 -31.42 32.45
C MET A 1 -28.91 -30.61 31.18
N SER A 2 -29.58 -29.48 31.31
CA SER A 2 -29.99 -28.63 30.19
C SER A 2 -28.89 -27.61 29.90
N THR A 3 -28.35 -27.60 28.69
CA THR A 3 -27.36 -26.61 28.25
C THR A 3 -28.05 -25.30 27.92
N PRO A 4 -27.56 -24.14 28.40
CA PRO A 4 -28.05 -22.85 27.96
C PRO A 4 -27.41 -22.48 26.62
N SER A 5 -28.25 -22.23 25.62
CA SER A 5 -27.86 -21.70 24.32
C SER A 5 -27.51 -20.21 24.47
N THR A 6 -26.22 -19.89 24.50
CA THR A 6 -25.74 -18.51 24.36
C THR A 6 -25.99 -18.04 22.93
N SER A 7 -27.00 -17.20 22.75
CA SER A 7 -27.25 -16.47 21.52
C SER A 7 -26.19 -15.39 21.35
N THR A 8 -25.17 -15.66 20.54
CA THR A 8 -24.24 -14.65 20.04
C THR A 8 -25.02 -13.64 19.17
N PRO A 9 -25.04 -12.34 19.49
CA PRO A 9 -25.66 -11.35 18.61
C PRO A 9 -24.73 -11.14 17.41
N SER A 10 -25.09 -11.77 16.29
CA SER A 10 -24.53 -11.50 14.97
C SER A 10 -24.82 -10.03 14.60
N SER A 11 -23.88 -9.16 14.92
CA SER A 11 -23.87 -7.78 14.43
C SER A 11 -23.33 -7.79 13.01
N SER A 12 -24.18 -8.16 12.06
CA SER A 12 -23.97 -7.96 10.63
C SER A 12 -24.13 -6.48 10.31
N SER A 13 -23.08 -5.68 10.51
CA SER A 13 -23.02 -4.30 10.01
C SER A 13 -22.50 -4.29 8.58
N SER A 14 -23.41 -4.16 7.62
CA SER A 14 -23.10 -3.88 6.22
C SER A 14 -22.32 -2.56 6.10
N SER A 15 -21.03 -2.65 5.80
CA SER A 15 -20.10 -1.54 5.64
C SER A 15 -20.37 -0.75 4.36
N SER A 16 -21.27 0.23 4.38
CA SER A 16 -21.30 1.28 3.36
C SER A 16 -20.78 2.58 3.96
N VAL A 17 -19.51 2.89 3.64
CA VAL A 17 -18.88 4.16 4.05
C VAL A 17 -19.65 5.33 3.40
N PRO A 18 -20.04 6.36 4.17
CA PRO A 18 -20.69 7.55 3.63
C PRO A 18 -19.87 8.20 2.51
N PRO A 19 -20.52 8.72 1.44
CA PRO A 19 -19.82 9.27 0.29
C PRO A 19 -18.92 10.48 0.64
N GLU A 20 -19.25 11.26 1.66
CA GLU A 20 -18.40 12.36 2.14
C GLU A 20 -17.12 11.87 2.81
N GLN A 21 -17.19 10.77 3.57
CA GLN A 21 -15.99 10.17 4.16
C GLN A 21 -15.07 9.59 3.08
N PHE A 22 -15.64 8.96 2.04
CA PHE A 22 -14.86 8.47 0.90
C PHE A 22 -14.08 9.61 0.21
N LYS A 23 -14.72 10.75 -0.06
CA LYS A 23 -14.05 11.93 -0.64
C LYS A 23 -12.92 12.45 0.25
N ALA A 24 -13.11 12.46 1.57
CA ALA A 24 -12.06 12.87 2.51
C ALA A 24 -10.85 11.93 2.46
N ILE A 25 -11.08 10.60 2.39
CA ILE A 25 -10.01 9.60 2.26
C ILE A 25 -9.27 9.76 0.93
N VAL A 26 -9.99 9.99 -0.18
CA VAL A 26 -9.37 10.23 -1.50
C VAL A 26 -8.45 11.45 -1.43
N ARG A 27 -8.89 12.59 -0.87
CA ARG A 27 -8.03 13.78 -0.71
C ARG A 27 -6.78 13.50 0.11
N GLN A 28 -6.91 12.75 1.21
CA GLN A 28 -5.77 12.34 2.02
C GLN A 28 -4.76 11.49 1.23
N GLU A 29 -5.25 10.57 0.39
CA GLU A 29 -4.39 9.75 -0.48
C GLU A 29 -3.77 10.55 -1.62
N GLU A 30 -4.48 11.52 -2.20
CA GLU A 30 -3.91 12.44 -3.19
C GLU A 30 -2.74 13.24 -2.60
N ASP A 31 -2.93 13.83 -1.42
CA ASP A 31 -1.88 14.59 -0.72
C ASP A 31 -0.65 13.71 -0.40
N ARG A 32 -0.89 12.47 0.02
CA ARG A 32 0.17 11.49 0.24
C ARG A 32 0.89 11.14 -1.05
N LEU A 33 0.17 10.85 -2.13
CA LEU A 33 0.74 10.46 -3.42
C LEU A 33 1.51 11.61 -4.08
N ARG A 34 1.04 12.85 -3.94
CA ARG A 34 1.76 14.05 -4.41
C ARG A 34 3.11 14.23 -3.72
N LYS A 35 3.21 13.91 -2.43
CA LYS A 35 4.48 13.90 -1.69
C LYS A 35 5.41 12.76 -2.14
N MET A 36 4.85 11.60 -2.48
CA MET A 36 5.63 10.43 -2.92
C MET A 36 6.14 10.56 -4.36
N HIS A 37 5.40 11.24 -5.22
CA HIS A 37 5.74 11.44 -6.64
C HIS A 37 5.83 12.93 -6.94
N PRO A 38 6.87 13.64 -6.50
CA PRO A 38 7.00 15.09 -6.69
C PRO A 38 7.14 15.47 -8.17
N THR A 39 7.83 14.66 -8.97
CA THR A 39 8.11 14.96 -10.39
C THR A 39 7.28 14.07 -11.33
N PRO A 40 7.06 14.46 -12.59
CA PRO A 40 6.40 13.61 -13.57
C PRO A 40 7.22 12.38 -13.98
N GLU A 41 8.54 12.40 -13.77
CA GLU A 41 9.45 11.27 -14.05
C GLU A 41 9.29 10.13 -13.04
N ASP A 42 8.78 10.42 -11.83
CA ASP A 42 8.52 9.42 -10.79
C ASP A 42 7.35 8.48 -11.12
N ILE A 43 6.65 8.71 -12.23
CA ILE A 43 5.49 7.92 -12.65
C ILE A 43 5.95 6.76 -13.52
N PRO A 44 5.49 5.53 -13.23
CA PRO A 44 5.84 4.38 -14.04
C PRO A 44 5.42 4.56 -15.51
N GLY A 45 6.34 4.30 -16.43
CA GLY A 45 6.05 4.23 -17.86
C GLY A 45 5.13 3.04 -18.20
N CYS A 46 4.38 3.10 -19.31
CA CYS A 46 3.40 2.06 -19.62
C CYS A 46 4.01 0.66 -19.83
N MET A 47 5.26 0.57 -20.27
CA MET A 47 5.99 -0.70 -20.34
C MET A 47 6.24 -1.29 -18.95
N THR A 48 6.56 -0.47 -17.95
CA THR A 48 6.75 -0.98 -16.57
C THR A 48 5.44 -1.50 -15.98
N VAL A 49 4.31 -0.83 -16.26
CA VAL A 49 2.97 -1.29 -15.85
C VAL A 49 2.57 -2.57 -16.59
N PHE A 50 2.99 -2.72 -17.85
CA PHE A 50 2.79 -3.95 -18.62
C PHE A 50 3.60 -5.12 -18.05
N ASP A 51 4.87 -4.89 -17.70
CA ASP A 51 5.71 -5.91 -17.06
C ASP A 51 5.10 -6.37 -15.74
N ASP A 52 4.50 -5.46 -14.97
CA ASP A 52 3.74 -5.78 -13.76
C ASP A 52 2.55 -6.71 -14.03
N PHE A 53 1.84 -6.49 -15.12
CA PHE A 53 0.76 -7.38 -15.56
C PHE A 53 1.30 -8.76 -15.95
N LEU A 54 2.37 -8.82 -16.74
CA LEU A 54 3.00 -10.09 -17.13
C LEU A 54 3.53 -10.85 -15.92
N LYS A 55 4.21 -10.15 -14.98
CA LYS A 55 4.68 -10.71 -13.71
C LYS A 55 3.55 -11.39 -12.95
N CYS A 56 2.35 -10.79 -12.90
CA CYS A 56 1.22 -11.43 -12.25
C CYS A 56 0.77 -12.72 -12.96
N ASN A 57 0.74 -12.73 -14.30
CA ASN A 57 0.25 -13.85 -15.10
C ASN A 57 1.26 -14.98 -15.29
N LEU A 58 2.54 -14.71 -15.06
CA LEU A 58 3.61 -15.72 -15.16
C LEU A 58 3.29 -16.94 -14.28
N LEU A 59 3.49 -18.12 -14.86
CA LEU A 59 3.13 -19.43 -14.29
C LEU A 59 3.65 -19.61 -12.85
N GLY A 60 4.85 -19.13 -12.53
CA GLY A 60 5.43 -19.25 -11.20
C GLY A 60 4.61 -18.52 -10.12
N ASN A 61 4.15 -17.29 -10.40
CA ASN A 61 3.35 -16.52 -9.45
C ASN A 61 1.93 -17.10 -9.33
N GLN A 62 1.38 -17.56 -10.44
CA GLN A 62 0.08 -18.23 -10.43
C GLN A 62 0.10 -19.56 -9.67
N PHE A 63 1.16 -20.36 -9.82
CA PHE A 63 1.35 -21.59 -9.06
C PHE A 63 1.48 -21.33 -7.55
N ARG A 64 2.23 -20.29 -7.14
CA ARG A 64 2.36 -19.90 -5.73
C ARG A 64 1.03 -19.45 -5.12
N SER A 65 0.20 -18.72 -5.88
CA SER A 65 -1.14 -18.35 -5.45
C SER A 65 -2.03 -19.58 -5.28
N LEU A 66 -2.01 -20.48 -6.27
CA LEU A 66 -2.76 -21.72 -6.24
C LEU A 66 -2.38 -22.58 -5.04
N TRP A 67 -1.08 -22.71 -4.75
CA TRP A 67 -0.60 -23.49 -3.61
C TRP A 67 -0.97 -22.88 -2.26
N ARG A 68 -0.96 -21.54 -2.12
CA ARG A 68 -1.28 -20.87 -0.85
C ARG A 68 -2.77 -20.71 -0.57
N TYR A 69 -3.53 -20.36 -1.60
CA TYR A 69 -4.90 -19.91 -1.47
C TYR A 69 -5.91 -20.79 -2.21
N GLY A 70 -5.46 -21.82 -2.94
CA GLY A 70 -6.33 -22.71 -3.71
C GLY A 70 -6.94 -22.08 -4.96
N GLN A 71 -6.51 -20.86 -5.34
CA GLN A 71 -7.02 -20.12 -6.49
C GLN A 71 -5.90 -19.40 -7.24
N SER A 72 -6.10 -19.20 -8.56
CA SER A 72 -5.22 -18.35 -9.35
C SER A 72 -5.27 -16.90 -8.85
N ALA A 73 -4.16 -16.19 -8.97
CA ALA A 73 -4.09 -14.79 -8.62
C ALA A 73 -4.95 -13.98 -9.61
N ASN A 74 -5.73 -13.05 -9.06
CA ASN A 74 -6.52 -12.13 -9.85
C ASN A 74 -5.64 -11.00 -10.41
N CYS A 75 -5.29 -11.09 -11.70
CA CYS A 75 -4.45 -10.12 -12.39
C CYS A 75 -5.23 -9.02 -13.14
N THR A 76 -6.56 -8.98 -13.00
CA THR A 76 -7.42 -8.06 -13.76
C THR A 76 -7.13 -6.58 -13.46
N THR A 77 -6.86 -6.25 -12.20
CA THR A 77 -6.51 -4.87 -11.78
C THR A 77 -5.25 -4.38 -12.49
N LYS A 78 -4.23 -5.23 -12.63
CA LYS A 78 -2.98 -4.87 -13.33
C LYS A 78 -3.21 -4.65 -14.82
N LEU A 79 -4.09 -5.42 -15.45
CA LEU A 79 -4.48 -5.21 -16.84
C LEU A 79 -5.24 -3.88 -17.02
N GLN A 80 -6.13 -3.53 -16.08
CA GLN A 80 -6.83 -2.24 -16.09
C GLN A 80 -5.86 -1.07 -15.96
N ASP A 81 -4.83 -1.21 -15.13
CA ASP A 81 -3.76 -0.20 -15.00
C ASP A 81 -2.98 -0.01 -16.29
N PHE A 82 -2.66 -1.10 -16.99
CA PHE A 82 -2.02 -1.02 -18.29
C PHE A 82 -2.91 -0.32 -19.34
N LYS A 83 -4.19 -0.73 -19.44
CA LYS A 83 -5.15 -0.11 -20.36
C LYS A 83 -5.32 1.39 -20.09
N PHE A 84 -5.39 1.76 -18.82
CA PHE A 84 -5.46 3.16 -18.42
C PHE A 84 -4.19 3.93 -18.80
N CYS A 85 -3.00 3.38 -18.53
CA CYS A 85 -1.75 4.02 -18.94
C CYS A 85 -1.71 4.28 -20.45
N MET A 86 -2.14 3.31 -21.25
CA MET A 86 -2.23 3.46 -22.70
C MET A 86 -3.24 4.56 -23.11
N SER A 87 -4.35 4.69 -22.39
CA SER A 87 -5.35 5.74 -22.68
C SER A 87 -4.84 7.15 -22.41
N ILE A 88 -3.95 7.32 -21.41
CA ILE A 88 -3.38 8.63 -21.04
C ILE A 88 -1.99 8.87 -21.65
N ALA A 89 -1.50 7.98 -22.51
CA ALA A 89 -0.13 8.03 -23.03
C ALA A 89 0.18 9.25 -23.89
N ARG A 90 -0.85 9.96 -24.39
CA ARG A 90 -0.73 11.15 -25.24
C ARG A 90 -0.85 12.47 -24.49
N LEU A 91 -1.14 12.45 -23.20
CA LEU A 91 -1.25 13.67 -22.39
C LEU A 91 0.13 14.27 -22.12
N GLU A 92 0.14 15.55 -21.76
CA GLU A 92 1.33 16.20 -21.21
C GLU A 92 1.86 15.43 -19.98
N PRO A 93 3.17 15.36 -19.74
CA PRO A 93 3.74 14.73 -18.53
C PRO A 93 3.08 15.20 -17.22
N ASP A 94 2.77 16.49 -17.09
CA ASP A 94 2.16 17.05 -15.87
C ASP A 94 0.67 16.68 -15.75
N GLU A 95 -0.09 16.73 -16.84
CA GLU A 95 -1.48 16.26 -16.83
C GLU A 95 -1.56 14.75 -16.57
N LYS A 96 -0.67 13.97 -17.20
CA LYS A 96 -0.56 12.53 -16.98
C LYS A 96 -0.30 12.23 -15.51
N ARG A 97 0.49 13.05 -14.83
CA ARG A 97 0.73 12.96 -13.39
C ARG A 97 -0.52 13.14 -12.57
N GLU A 98 -1.26 14.22 -12.79
CA GLU A 98 -2.46 14.49 -12.00
C GLU A 98 -3.51 13.39 -12.18
N VAL A 99 -3.78 12.96 -13.43
CA VAL A 99 -4.78 11.91 -13.68
C VAL A 99 -4.32 10.56 -13.12
N TRP A 100 -3.02 10.24 -13.18
CA TRP A 100 -2.47 9.03 -12.56
C TRP A 100 -2.63 9.05 -11.03
N ILE A 101 -2.26 10.16 -10.38
CA ILE A 101 -2.40 10.34 -8.93
C ILE A 101 -3.85 10.19 -8.50
N GLN A 102 -4.78 10.87 -9.18
CA GLN A 102 -6.21 10.82 -8.86
C GLN A 102 -6.76 9.39 -8.91
N ARG A 103 -6.53 8.67 -10.01
CA ARG A 103 -6.97 7.27 -10.15
C ARG A 103 -6.34 6.37 -9.09
N ARG A 104 -5.08 6.61 -8.74
CA ARG A 104 -4.38 5.84 -7.72
C ARG A 104 -4.90 6.13 -6.32
N ALA A 105 -5.24 7.38 -6.03
CA ALA A 105 -5.86 7.79 -4.78
C ALA A 105 -7.23 7.13 -4.60
N GLU A 106 -8.06 7.12 -5.64
CA GLU A 106 -9.34 6.41 -5.60
C GLU A 106 -9.17 4.91 -5.35
N TRP A 107 -8.18 4.28 -5.99
CA TRP A 107 -7.90 2.86 -5.78
C TRP A 107 -7.49 2.56 -4.33
N TRP A 108 -6.60 3.39 -3.76
CA TRP A 108 -6.20 3.27 -2.36
C TRP A 108 -7.35 3.55 -1.40
N ALA A 109 -8.16 4.58 -1.66
CA ALA A 109 -9.33 4.90 -0.87
C ALA A 109 -10.30 3.72 -0.82
N ARG A 110 -10.63 3.10 -1.95
CA ARG A 110 -11.50 1.90 -2.01
C ARG A 110 -10.93 0.75 -1.18
N ARG A 111 -9.61 0.58 -1.18
CA ARG A 111 -8.93 -0.46 -0.41
C ARG A 111 -8.95 -0.16 1.09
N ARG A 112 -8.75 1.10 1.49
CA ARG A 112 -8.80 1.56 2.89
C ARG A 112 -10.21 1.51 3.47
N THR A 113 -11.24 1.80 2.67
CA THR A 113 -12.65 1.66 3.09
C THR A 113 -13.10 0.21 3.30
N GLY A 114 -12.32 -0.78 2.86
CA GLY A 114 -12.57 -2.18 3.15
C GLY A 114 -12.26 -2.54 4.62
N VAL A 115 -12.13 -3.84 4.89
CA VAL A 115 -11.65 -4.31 6.20
C VAL A 115 -10.15 -3.99 6.29
N SER A 116 -9.85 -2.82 6.84
CA SER A 116 -8.50 -2.31 7.07
C SER A 116 -8.21 -2.24 8.57
N SER A 117 -6.93 -2.26 8.95
CA SER A 117 -6.49 -1.99 10.33
C SER A 117 -6.95 -0.61 10.82
N GLU A 118 -7.26 0.29 9.89
CA GLU A 118 -7.73 1.64 10.17
C GLU A 118 -9.14 1.72 10.73
N ASN A 119 -9.90 0.61 10.65
CA ASN A 119 -11.18 0.49 11.35
C ASN A 119 -10.98 0.36 12.88
N VAL A 120 -9.77 0.00 13.32
CA VAL A 120 -9.42 -0.16 14.74
C VAL A 120 -8.44 0.94 15.20
N TRP A 121 -7.60 1.46 14.30
CA TRP A 121 -6.54 2.42 14.62
C TRP A 121 -6.59 3.66 13.72
N GLU A 122 -6.59 4.85 14.33
CA GLU A 122 -6.52 6.10 13.57
C GLU A 122 -5.09 6.41 13.09
N ALA A 123 -4.97 6.93 11.87
CA ALA A 123 -3.68 7.37 11.33
C ALA A 123 -3.17 8.59 12.10
N ARG A 124 -1.89 8.58 12.50
CA ARG A 124 -1.27 9.71 13.21
C ARG A 124 -1.14 10.93 12.28
N GLY A 125 -1.61 12.08 12.75
CA GLY A 125 -1.43 13.37 12.05
C GLY A 125 -0.05 13.97 12.20
N GLU A 126 0.63 13.72 13.33
CA GLU A 126 1.96 14.24 13.62
C GLU A 126 3.00 13.10 13.72
N PRO A 127 4.25 13.36 13.27
CA PRO A 127 5.35 12.42 13.48
C PRO A 127 5.62 12.24 14.98
N ILE A 128 6.04 11.03 15.36
CA ILE A 128 6.43 10.74 16.74
C ILE A 128 7.68 11.57 17.06
N LYS A 129 7.64 12.32 18.16
CA LYS A 129 8.81 13.05 18.69
C LYS A 129 9.80 12.04 19.26
N ASP A 130 11.09 12.25 19.01
CA ASP A 130 12.19 11.50 19.64
C ASP A 130 12.20 9.98 19.35
N TYR A 131 11.90 9.59 18.10
CA TYR A 131 12.02 8.20 17.63
C TYR A 131 12.92 8.09 16.39
N PRO A 132 13.92 7.19 16.36
CA PRO A 132 14.35 6.32 17.45
C PRO A 132 14.86 7.14 18.65
N PRO A 133 14.71 6.62 19.88
CA PRO A 133 15.26 7.30 21.06
C PRO A 133 16.75 7.54 20.85
N PRO A 134 17.30 8.66 21.35
CA PRO A 134 18.73 8.92 21.24
C PRO A 134 19.49 7.73 21.84
N MET A 135 20.36 7.13 21.03
CA MET A 135 21.23 6.04 21.48
C MET A 135 22.08 6.56 22.64
N ASP A 136 22.14 5.81 23.73
CA ASP A 136 23.03 6.09 24.85
C ASP A 136 24.49 6.07 24.37
N ALA A 137 25.35 6.88 24.99
CA ALA A 137 26.76 6.99 24.58
C ALA A 137 27.48 5.63 24.61
N GLU A 138 27.05 4.73 25.49
CA GLU A 138 27.57 3.39 25.67
C GLU A 138 27.22 2.47 24.48
N THR A 139 25.98 2.50 23.96
CA THR A 139 25.64 1.77 22.72
C THR A 139 26.33 2.33 21.48
N LEU A 140 26.54 3.64 21.40
CA LEU A 140 27.31 4.24 20.30
C LEU A 140 28.79 3.82 20.33
N GLU A 141 29.36 3.73 21.53
CA GLU A 141 30.73 3.25 21.72
C GLU A 141 30.84 1.74 21.42
N ALA A 142 29.87 0.93 21.83
CA ALA A 142 29.82 -0.50 21.52
C ALA A 142 29.71 -0.79 20.01
N LEU A 143 28.90 -0.03 19.26
CA LEU A 143 28.83 -0.12 17.79
C LEU A 143 30.14 0.30 17.12
N ARG A 144 30.82 1.31 17.69
CA ARG A 144 32.13 1.77 17.20
C ARG A 144 33.22 0.74 17.45
N VAL A 145 33.24 0.11 18.61
CA VAL A 145 34.21 -0.94 18.98
C VAL A 145 33.99 -2.22 18.18
N GLY A 146 32.73 -2.63 17.95
CA GLY A 146 32.38 -3.77 17.11
C GLY A 146 32.82 -3.60 15.64
N SER A 147 32.76 -2.37 15.10
CA SER A 147 33.25 -2.07 13.74
C SER A 147 34.78 -2.18 13.60
N ILE A 148 35.55 -2.05 14.69
CA ILE A 148 37.02 -2.14 14.68
C ILE A 148 37.46 -3.60 14.85
N GLN A 149 36.73 -4.41 15.62
CA GLN A 149 37.05 -5.83 15.81
C GLN A 149 36.82 -6.69 14.56
N SER A 150 35.86 -6.35 13.69
CA SER A 150 35.71 -7.06 12.39
C SER A 150 36.76 -6.69 11.33
N ALA A 151 37.55 -5.64 11.55
CA ALA A 151 38.66 -5.27 10.66
C ALA A 151 40.01 -5.88 11.07
N THR A 152 40.05 -6.69 12.14
CA THR A 152 41.29 -7.26 12.70
C THR A 152 41.22 -8.78 12.86
N ILE A 153 40.59 -9.48 11.91
CA ILE A 153 40.71 -10.94 11.76
C ILE A 153 41.35 -11.19 10.40
N GLU A 154 42.69 -11.22 10.39
CA GLU A 154 43.44 -12.15 9.53
C GLU A 154 43.51 -13.51 10.23
#